data_AF-B0SPR8-F1
#
_entry.id   AF-B0SPR8-F1
#
_cell.length_a   1.000
_cell.length_b   1.000
_cell.length_c   1.000
_cell.angle_alpha   90.00
_cell.angle_beta   90.00
_cell.angle_gamma   90.00
#
_symmetry.space_group_name_H-M   'P 1'
#
loop_
_entity.id
_entity.type
_entity.pdbx_description
1 polymer ?
#
loop_
_entity_poly.entity_id
_entity_poly.type
_entity_poly.pdbx_seq_one_letter_code
_entity_poly.pdbx_strand_id
1 'polypeptide(L)'
;METPLLLKSEVKTKRNQLMLLKLLKQSQPYTIFLLDALGASLSLLVLFAVIVPFQPYFGMPLEVLQKLGILAGIMFFYSNTCFMQKPKHWKWFLFGVILGNLTYCGFSMYFLFQNWIVLQPLGAVYFIWEKIVILAIVAYEGFILTKSEESLKA
;
A
#
# COMPACT_ATOMS: atom_id res chain seq x y z
N MET A 1 -38.55 -40.66 8.43
CA MET A 1 -38.95 -39.65 9.44
C MET A 1 -37.68 -39.03 10.02
N GLU A 2 -36.92 -38.36 9.16
CA GLU A 2 -35.83 -37.48 9.59
C GLU A 2 -36.26 -36.06 9.18
N THR A 3 -35.44 -35.05 9.46
CA THR A 3 -35.41 -33.76 8.73
C THR A 3 -36.06 -32.47 9.29
N PRO A 4 -36.54 -32.35 10.54
CA PRO A 4 -36.70 -31.01 11.13
C PRO A 4 -35.39 -30.46 11.69
N LEU A 5 -34.58 -31.33 12.30
CA LEU A 5 -33.37 -30.96 13.05
C LEU A 5 -32.17 -30.74 12.13
N LEU A 6 -32.00 -31.58 11.09
CA LEU A 6 -30.97 -31.43 10.07
C LEU A 6 -31.16 -30.17 9.20
N LEU A 7 -32.42 -29.84 8.88
CA LEU A 7 -32.75 -28.62 8.13
C LEU A 7 -32.37 -27.37 8.94
N LYS A 8 -32.62 -27.37 10.26
CA LYS A 8 -32.31 -26.24 11.14
C LYS A 8 -30.80 -26.06 11.33
N SER A 9 -30.03 -27.15 11.39
CA SER A 9 -28.57 -27.08 11.44
C SER A 9 -27.96 -26.58 10.13
N GLU A 10 -28.46 -27.03 8.98
CA GLU A 10 -27.98 -26.53 7.68
C GLU A 10 -28.25 -25.04 7.48
N VAL A 11 -29.46 -24.58 7.82
CA VAL A 11 -29.84 -23.17 7.71
C VAL A 11 -28.99 -22.30 8.63
N LYS A 12 -28.70 -22.76 9.86
CA LYS A 12 -27.84 -22.04 10.81
C LYS A 12 -26.40 -21.94 10.29
N THR A 13 -25.87 -23.03 9.72
CA THR A 13 -24.51 -23.07 9.16
C THR A 13 -24.38 -22.16 7.93
N LYS A 14 -25.35 -22.20 7.00
CA LYS A 14 -25.37 -21.28 5.85
C LYS A 14 -25.46 -19.82 6.29
N ARG A 15 -26.26 -19.51 7.32
CA ARG A 15 -26.41 -18.14 7.85
C ARG A 15 -25.13 -17.63 8.52
N ASN A 16 -24.42 -18.50 9.24
CA ASN A 16 -23.13 -18.19 9.85
C ASN A 16 -22.04 -18.02 8.78
N GLN A 17 -22.00 -18.87 7.75
CA GLN A 17 -21.08 -18.68 6.63
C GLN A 17 -21.39 -17.43 5.83
N LEU A 18 -22.66 -17.08 5.65
CA LEU A 18 -23.07 -15.83 4.99
C LEU A 18 -22.70 -14.59 5.84
N MET A 19 -22.76 -14.68 7.17
CA MET A 19 -22.28 -13.62 8.07
C MET A 19 -20.75 -13.51 8.04
N LEU A 20 -20.02 -14.62 8.05
CA LEU A 20 -18.56 -14.63 7.93
C LEU A 20 -18.11 -14.08 6.57
N LEU A 21 -18.77 -14.48 5.49
CA LEU A 21 -18.53 -13.91 4.15
C LEU A 21 -18.88 -12.43 4.10
N LYS A 22 -19.94 -11.96 4.78
CA LYS A 22 -20.24 -10.51 4.89
C LYS A 22 -19.18 -9.76 5.69
N LEU A 23 -18.67 -10.33 6.78
CA LEU A 23 -17.60 -9.73 7.59
C LEU A 23 -16.26 -9.68 6.84
N LEU A 24 -15.97 -10.71 6.02
CA LEU A 24 -14.78 -10.75 5.16
C LEU A 24 -14.91 -9.87 3.91
N LYS A 25 -16.12 -9.75 3.35
CA LYS A 25 -16.42 -8.98 2.13
C LYS A 25 -16.65 -7.49 2.40
N GLN A 26 -16.92 -7.11 3.65
CA GLN A 26 -16.95 -5.72 4.08
C GLN A 26 -15.52 -5.26 4.38
N SER A 27 -14.66 -5.30 3.36
CA SER A 27 -13.38 -4.61 3.35
C SER A 27 -13.67 -3.14 3.66
N GLN A 28 -13.41 -2.71 4.90
CA GLN A 28 -13.60 -1.33 5.28
C GLN A 28 -12.79 -0.50 4.28
N PRO A 29 -13.35 0.55 3.66
CA PRO A 29 -12.61 1.35 2.67
C PRO A 29 -11.29 1.90 3.23
N TYR A 30 -11.14 1.91 4.55
CA TYR A 30 -9.98 2.41 5.26
C TYR A 30 -8.83 1.40 5.43
N THR A 31 -9.05 0.09 5.27
CA THR A 31 -7.95 -0.89 5.39
C THR A 31 -6.88 -0.70 4.32
N ILE A 32 -7.23 -0.05 3.21
CA ILE A 32 -6.28 0.29 2.16
C ILE A 32 -5.27 1.35 2.60
N PHE A 33 -5.71 2.35 3.37
CA PHE A 33 -4.81 3.35 3.95
C PHE A 33 -3.88 2.75 4.98
N LEU A 34 -4.34 1.72 5.71
CA LEU A 34 -3.48 0.97 6.62
C LEU A 34 -2.43 0.15 5.84
N LEU A 35 -2.81 -0.49 4.75
CA LEU A 35 -1.89 -1.22 3.88
C LEU A 35 -0.80 -0.29 3.33
N ASP A 36 -1.20 0.88 2.81
CA ASP A 36 -0.26 1.87 2.30
C ASP A 36 0.65 2.42 3.41
N ALA A 37 0.09 2.78 4.57
CA ALA A 37 0.89 3.24 5.71
C ALA A 37 1.90 2.16 6.16
N LEU A 38 1.51 0.88 6.18
CA LEU A 38 2.45 -0.20 6.46
C LEU A 38 3.54 -0.30 5.39
N GLY A 39 3.19 -0.18 4.11
CA GLY A 39 4.14 -0.14 3.00
C GLY A 39 5.14 1.01 3.13
N ALA A 40 4.66 2.24 3.35
CA ALA A 40 5.49 3.42 3.56
C ALA A 40 6.39 3.29 4.79
N SER A 41 5.88 2.72 5.89
CA SER A 41 6.66 2.45 7.10
C SER A 41 7.77 1.43 6.87
N LEU A 42 7.50 0.40 6.07
CA LEU A 42 8.49 -0.60 5.69
C LEU A 42 9.57 0.02 4.81
N SER A 43 9.19 0.84 3.83
CA SER A 43 10.15 1.59 2.99
C SER A 43 11.04 2.50 3.84
N LEU A 44 10.48 3.24 4.79
CA LEU A 44 11.24 4.05 5.74
C LEU A 44 12.21 3.21 6.58
N LEU A 45 11.72 2.09 7.13
CA LEU A 45 12.51 1.21 7.98
C LEU A 45 13.68 0.64 7.18
N VAL A 46 13.43 0.12 5.99
CA VAL A 46 14.51 -0.43 5.15
C VAL A 46 15.48 0.67 4.75
N LEU A 47 14.99 1.85 4.36
CA LEU A 47 15.85 2.95 3.95
C LEU A 47 16.76 3.43 5.11
N PHE A 48 16.22 3.68 6.29
CA PHE A 48 16.99 4.23 7.42
C PHE A 48 17.73 3.18 8.25
N ALA A 49 17.20 1.98 8.40
CA ALA A 49 17.83 0.93 9.20
C ALA A 49 18.77 0.03 8.37
N VAL A 50 18.57 -0.06 7.06
CA VAL A 50 19.38 -0.93 6.18
C VAL A 50 20.17 -0.11 5.15
N ILE A 51 19.52 0.68 4.30
CA ILE A 51 20.22 1.32 3.18
C ILE A 51 21.20 2.39 3.64
N VAL A 52 20.82 3.23 4.60
CA VAL A 52 21.66 4.32 5.12
C VAL A 52 22.92 3.80 5.85
N PRO A 53 22.84 2.86 6.82
CA PRO A 53 24.03 2.36 7.51
C PRO A 53 24.97 1.57 6.60
N PHE A 54 24.42 0.88 5.60
CA PHE A 54 25.17 0.07 4.65
C PHE A 54 25.36 0.79 3.30
N GLN A 55 25.28 2.14 3.28
CA GLN A 55 25.34 2.95 2.07
C GLN A 55 26.51 2.60 1.12
N PRO A 56 27.74 2.30 1.60
CA PRO A 56 28.84 1.90 0.72
C PRO A 56 28.55 0.66 -0.15
N TYR A 57 27.67 -0.25 0.32
CA TYR A 57 27.26 -1.44 -0.42
C TYR A 57 26.13 -1.19 -1.42
N PHE A 58 25.35 -0.12 -1.23
CA PHE A 58 24.24 0.25 -2.11
C PHE A 58 24.64 1.33 -3.13
N GLY A 59 25.59 2.21 -2.79
CA GLY A 59 26.16 3.23 -3.69
C GLY A 59 25.27 4.46 -3.91
N MET A 60 24.04 4.51 -3.38
CA MET A 60 23.18 5.69 -3.52
C MET A 60 23.62 6.79 -2.53
N PRO A 61 23.79 8.05 -2.96
CA PRO A 61 24.21 9.13 -2.07
C PRO A 61 23.25 9.35 -0.88
N LEU A 62 23.81 9.67 0.28
CA LEU A 62 23.03 9.86 1.51
C LEU A 62 21.96 10.96 1.37
N GLU A 63 22.27 12.06 0.68
CA GLU A 63 21.31 13.14 0.43
C GLU A 63 20.07 12.67 -0.35
N VAL A 64 20.26 11.74 -1.30
CA VAL A 64 19.16 11.16 -2.07
C VAL A 64 18.31 10.26 -1.17
N LEU A 65 18.95 9.40 -0.38
CA LEU A 65 18.27 8.54 0.58
C LEU A 65 17.43 9.36 1.56
N GLN A 66 17.98 10.45 2.10
CA GLN A 66 17.25 11.35 2.99
C GLN A 66 16.04 12.00 2.30
N LYS A 67 16.19 12.48 1.05
CA LYS A 67 15.07 13.05 0.27
C LYS A 67 13.96 12.03 0.05
N LEU A 68 14.31 10.80 -0.33
CA LEU A 68 13.34 9.71 -0.49
C LEU A 68 12.69 9.33 0.84
N GLY A 69 13.47 9.26 1.93
CA GLY A 69 12.97 9.02 3.27
C GLY A 69 11.98 10.09 3.74
N ILE A 70 12.23 11.37 3.48
CA ILE A 70 11.28 12.45 3.79
C ILE A 70 9.97 12.24 3.04
N LEU A 71 10.03 11.93 1.74
CA LEU A 71 8.83 11.71 0.94
C LEU A 71 8.02 10.49 1.41
N ALA A 72 8.70 9.37 1.72
CA ALA A 72 8.07 8.20 2.34
C ALA A 72 7.47 8.52 3.72
N GLY A 73 8.13 9.38 4.50
CA GLY A 73 7.64 9.92 5.77
C GLY A 73 6.33 10.67 5.62
N ILE A 74 6.27 11.60 4.68
CA ILE A 74 5.05 12.37 4.38
C ILE A 74 3.91 11.42 3.99
N MET A 75 4.18 10.45 3.13
CA MET A 75 3.19 9.44 2.71
C MET A 75 2.69 8.58 3.88
N PHE A 76 3.61 8.12 4.73
CA PHE A 76 3.26 7.38 5.95
C PHE A 76 2.30 8.17 6.85
N PHE A 77 2.63 9.43 7.16
CA PHE A 77 1.77 10.26 8.00
C PHE A 77 0.43 10.57 7.34
N TYR A 78 0.43 10.83 6.03
CA TYR A 78 -0.79 11.07 5.26
C TYR A 78 -1.75 9.87 5.34
N SER A 79 -1.27 8.68 5.01
CA SER A 79 -2.08 7.46 4.97
C SER A 79 -2.50 7.01 6.37
N ASN A 80 -1.63 7.12 7.37
CA ASN A 80 -1.99 6.84 8.76
C ASN A 80 -3.07 7.81 9.27
N THR A 81 -2.98 9.10 8.92
CA THR A 81 -4.00 10.09 9.28
C THR A 81 -5.34 9.77 8.62
N CYS A 82 -5.34 9.40 7.34
CA CYS A 82 -6.56 8.97 6.63
C CYS A 82 -7.19 7.73 7.26
N PHE A 83 -6.37 6.77 7.69
CA PHE A 83 -6.83 5.58 8.40
C PHE A 83 -7.49 5.92 9.75
N MET A 84 -6.88 6.81 10.54
CA MET A 84 -7.40 7.21 11.85
C MET A 84 -8.67 8.07 11.74
N GLN A 85 -8.68 9.05 10.84
CA GLN A 85 -9.79 10.01 10.71
C GLN A 85 -10.99 9.47 9.95
N LYS A 86 -10.81 8.42 9.14
CA LYS A 86 -11.88 7.77 8.36
C LYS A 86 -12.73 8.79 7.57
N PRO A 87 -12.12 9.57 6.65
CA PRO A 87 -12.79 10.67 5.99
C PRO A 87 -13.99 10.19 5.16
N LYS A 88 -15.08 10.96 5.19
CA LYS A 88 -16.30 10.67 4.41
C LYS A 88 -16.00 10.54 2.90
N HIS A 89 -15.08 11.35 2.39
CA HIS A 89 -14.65 11.36 1.00
C HIS A 89 -13.40 10.50 0.75
N TRP A 90 -13.32 9.32 1.36
CA TRP A 90 -12.15 8.43 1.30
C TRP A 90 -11.59 8.19 -0.10
N LYS A 91 -12.42 8.17 -1.15
CA LYS A 91 -11.97 8.00 -2.55
C LYS A 91 -11.00 9.10 -3.00
N TRP A 92 -11.27 10.35 -2.63
CA TRP A 92 -10.41 11.49 -2.95
C TRP A 92 -9.07 11.40 -2.22
N PHE A 93 -9.09 10.93 -0.97
CA PHE A 93 -7.86 10.67 -0.22
C PHE A 93 -7.07 9.49 -0.81
N LEU A 94 -7.74 8.43 -1.26
CA LEU A 94 -7.09 7.31 -1.94
C LEU A 94 -6.45 7.73 -3.26
N PHE A 95 -7.10 8.61 -4.02
CA PHE A 95 -6.48 9.22 -5.19
C PHE A 95 -5.21 10.01 -4.85
N GLY A 96 -5.21 10.71 -3.71
CA GLY A 96 -4.03 11.36 -3.16
C GLY A 96 -2.89 10.38 -2.85
N VAL A 97 -3.20 9.22 -2.25
CA VAL A 97 -2.23 8.14 -1.99
C VAL A 97 -1.60 7.64 -3.29
N ILE A 98 -2.44 7.32 -4.28
CA ILE A 98 -2.01 6.86 -5.60
C ILE A 98 -1.05 7.87 -6.23
N LEU A 99 -1.42 9.15 -6.24
CA LEU A 99 -0.61 10.21 -6.83
C LEU A 99 0.72 10.40 -6.08
N GLY A 100 0.69 10.31 -4.75
CA GLY A 100 1.89 10.39 -3.92
C GLY A 100 2.86 9.24 -4.17
N ASN A 101 2.37 8.01 -4.25
CA ASN A 101 3.18 6.82 -4.56
C ASN A 101 3.76 6.87 -5.97
N LEU A 102 2.99 7.32 -6.97
CA LEU A 102 3.50 7.55 -8.33
C LEU A 102 4.59 8.63 -8.34
N THR A 103 4.40 9.70 -7.58
CA THR A 103 5.40 10.77 -7.44
C THR A 103 6.67 10.23 -6.80
N TYR A 104 6.57 9.47 -5.71
CA TYR A 104 7.71 8.79 -5.08
C TYR A 104 8.45 7.87 -6.03
N CYS A 105 7.72 7.05 -6.80
CA CYS A 105 8.30 6.20 -7.84
C CYS A 105 9.05 7.02 -8.89
N GLY A 106 8.46 8.12 -9.38
CA GLY A 106 9.09 9.02 -10.35
C GLY A 106 10.39 9.64 -9.82
N PHE A 107 10.36 10.21 -8.61
CA PHE A 107 11.56 10.79 -7.98
C PHE A 107 12.65 9.75 -7.74
N SER A 108 12.29 8.57 -7.24
CA SER A 108 13.23 7.48 -7.02
C SER A 108 13.86 7.00 -8.32
N MET A 109 13.08 6.88 -9.40
CA MET A 109 13.59 6.51 -10.72
C MET A 109 14.53 7.60 -11.28
N TYR A 110 14.17 8.87 -11.13
CA TYR A 110 15.01 10.01 -11.52
C TYR A 110 16.39 9.94 -10.84
N PHE A 111 16.42 9.73 -9.51
CA PHE A 111 17.68 9.62 -8.78
C PHE A 111 18.48 8.37 -9.14
N LEU A 112 17.81 7.27 -9.44
CA LEU A 112 18.45 6.03 -9.89
C LEU A 112 19.18 6.24 -11.22
N PHE A 113 18.58 6.94 -12.19
CA PHE A 113 19.26 7.28 -13.45
C PHE A 113 20.39 8.28 -13.25
N GLN A 114 20.18 9.32 -12.43
CA GLN A 114 21.20 10.33 -12.16
C GLN A 114 22.46 9.74 -11.52
N ASN A 115 22.30 8.74 -10.65
CA ASN A 115 23.40 8.14 -9.88
C ASN A 115 23.84 6.79 -10.43
N TRP A 116 23.46 6.43 -11.66
CA TRP A 116 23.69 5.09 -12.23
C TRP A 116 25.16 4.66 -12.23
N ILE A 117 26.08 5.61 -12.38
CA ILE A 117 27.53 5.35 -12.40
C ILE A 117 28.06 4.95 -11.02
N VAL A 118 27.53 5.54 -9.95
CA VAL A 118 27.99 5.33 -8.56
C VAL A 118 27.18 4.22 -7.86
N LEU A 119 25.98 3.94 -8.36
CA LEU A 119 25.07 2.95 -7.82
C LEU A 119 25.65 1.53 -7.92
N GLN A 120 25.62 0.81 -6.81
CA GLN A 120 26.05 -0.59 -6.80
C GLN A 120 24.93 -1.49 -7.34
N PRO A 121 25.25 -2.67 -7.90
CA PRO A 121 24.25 -3.62 -8.39
C PRO A 121 23.20 -3.97 -7.33
N LEU A 122 23.61 -4.12 -6.06
CA LEU A 122 22.70 -4.37 -4.94
C LEU A 122 21.71 -3.20 -4.73
N GLY A 123 22.18 -1.96 -4.87
CA GLY A 123 21.35 -0.75 -4.88
C GLY A 123 20.34 -0.75 -6.01
N ALA A 124 20.80 -1.01 -7.24
CA ALA A 124 19.91 -1.07 -8.40
C ALA A 124 18.79 -2.11 -8.22
N VAL A 125 19.13 -3.33 -7.78
CA VAL A 125 18.15 -4.38 -7.50
C VAL A 125 17.15 -3.95 -6.44
N TYR A 126 17.61 -3.36 -5.33
CA TYR A 126 16.73 -2.87 -4.27
C TYR A 126 15.72 -1.84 -4.79
N PHE A 127 16.20 -0.77 -5.45
CA PHE A 127 15.32 0.31 -5.90
C PHE A 127 14.36 -0.13 -7.00
N ILE A 128 14.80 -1.00 -7.93
CA ILE A 128 13.93 -1.56 -8.96
C ILE A 128 12.84 -2.44 -8.31
N TRP A 129 13.22 -3.30 -7.37
CA TRP A 129 12.27 -4.15 -6.64
C TRP A 129 11.26 -3.33 -5.86
N GLU A 130 11.72 -2.28 -5.16
CA GLU A 130 10.85 -1.34 -4.48
C GLU A 130 9.81 -0.71 -5.44
N LYS A 131 10.22 -0.33 -6.67
CA LYS A 131 9.28 0.23 -7.66
C LYS A 131 8.22 -0.79 -8.08
N ILE A 132 8.62 -2.04 -8.30
CA ILE A 132 7.68 -3.12 -8.68
C ILE A 132 6.62 -3.30 -7.58
N VAL A 133 7.05 -3.37 -6.33
CA VAL A 133 6.13 -3.53 -5.18
C VAL A 133 5.18 -2.35 -5.06
N ILE A 134 5.69 -1.10 -5.11
CA ILE A 134 4.85 0.09 -4.97
C ILE A 134 3.88 0.22 -6.15
N LEU A 135 4.32 -0.04 -7.39
CA LEU A 135 3.44 0.01 -8.55
C LEU A 135 2.34 -1.06 -8.51
N ALA A 136 2.63 -2.24 -7.96
CA ALA A 136 1.62 -3.26 -7.73
C ALA A 136 0.56 -2.82 -6.70
N ILE A 137 0.98 -2.15 -5.61
CA ILE A 137 0.06 -1.56 -4.63
C ILE A 137 -0.79 -0.46 -5.29
N VAL A 138 -0.17 0.46 -6.03
CA VAL A 138 -0.88 1.53 -6.75
C VAL A 138 -1.92 0.97 -7.73
N ALA A 139 -1.57 -0.09 -8.47
CA ALA A 139 -2.51 -0.75 -9.37
C ALA A 139 -3.70 -1.37 -8.61
N TYR A 140 -3.44 -1.96 -7.45
CA TYR A 140 -4.49 -2.50 -6.56
C TYR A 140 -5.40 -1.40 -6.01
N GLU A 141 -4.82 -0.26 -5.59
CA GLU A 141 -5.56 0.92 -5.13
C GLU A 141 -6.44 1.51 -6.23
N GLY A 142 -5.89 1.64 -7.45
CA GLY A 142 -6.64 2.10 -8.61
C GLY A 142 -7.80 1.18 -8.96
N PHE A 143 -7.60 -0.14 -8.90
CA PHE A 143 -8.66 -1.13 -9.11
C PHE A 143 -9.79 -1.02 -8.08
N ILE A 144 -9.46 -0.77 -6.80
CA ILE A 144 -10.48 -0.57 -5.76
C ILE A 144 -11.24 0.74 -5.99
N LEU A 145 -10.53 1.81 -6.40
CA LEU A 145 -11.13 3.09 -6.68
C LEU A 145 -12.18 2.99 -7.80
N THR A 146 -11.84 2.37 -8.95
CA THR A 146 -12.76 2.23 -10.08
C THR A 146 -13.97 1.35 -9.76
N LYS A 147 -13.75 0.20 -9.13
CA LYS A 147 -14.84 -0.70 -8.70
C LYS A 147 -15.83 -0.01 -7.76
N SER A 148 -15.33 0.86 -6.90
CA SER A 148 -16.19 1.62 -5.98
C SER A 148 -17.05 2.67 -6.69
N GLU A 149 -16.60 3.20 -7.83
CA GLU A 149 -17.37 4.17 -8.63
C GLU A 149 -18.50 3.50 -9.41
N GLU A 150 -18.27 2.31 -9.97
CA GLU A 150 -19.30 1.52 -10.65
C GLU A 150 -20.47 1.19 -9.73
N SER A 151 -20.19 0.83 -8.47
CA SER A 151 -21.23 0.51 -7.47
C SER A 151 -22.13 1.69 -7.06
N LEU A 152 -21.74 2.92 -7.39
CA LEU A 152 -22.51 4.14 -7.12
C LEU A 152 -23.36 4.57 -8.32
N LYS A 153 -23.08 4.02 -9.51
CA LYS A 153 -23.79 4.29 -10.77
C LYS A 153 -24.82 3.20 -11.14
N ALA A 154 -24.79 2.05 -10.48
CA ALA A 154 -25.72 0.92 -10.65
C ALA A 154 -26.89 1.00 -9.66
#